data_AF-A0AAD6BD31-F1
#
_entry.id   AF-A0AAD6BD31-F1
#
_cell.length_a   1.000
_cell.length_b   1.000
_cell.length_c   1.000
_cell.angle_alpha   90.00
_cell.angle_beta   90.00
_cell.angle_gamma   90.00
#
_symmetry.space_group_name_H-M   'P 1'
#
loop_
_entity.id
_entity.type
_entity.pdbx_description
1 polymer ?
#
loop_
_entity_poly.entity_id
_entity_poly.type
_entity_poly.pdbx_seq_one_letter_code
_entity_poly.pdbx_strand_id
1 'polypeptide(L)'
;MKVLYTSTLCVSSEKSPTCGQILPILRKLEKNFTVDEEGDTVLVSSLKQAVWGNLSKRYQTDGIRNLLEEATALDPRFKHHVEDSTVWDRIKEKVMVGKLTESEQPTEQDRGEDGVTQQQSLTQRENEEEEDGEESEEEQEQPPPCSSKRAKITPLEELFAAEDSLKIKNLSTSTMSTQHQADRELKMYQDMPPTMTSDDPAAWWWNKRTTYPLLSEVAFSYLCVQASSIPRGLI
;
A
#
# COMPACT_ATOMS: atom_id res chain seq x y z
N MET A 1 -33.33 3.54 5.42
CA MET A 1 -32.73 2.18 5.52
C MET A 1 -32.28 1.57 4.20
N LYS A 2 -33.03 1.71 3.07
CA LYS A 2 -32.65 1.10 1.77
C LYS A 2 -31.21 1.37 1.32
N VAL A 3 -30.70 2.59 1.54
CA VAL A 3 -29.32 2.96 1.16
C VAL A 3 -28.29 2.13 1.93
N LEU A 4 -28.48 1.91 3.24
CA LEU A 4 -27.57 1.10 4.06
C LEU A 4 -27.57 -0.35 3.60
N TYR A 5 -28.76 -0.92 3.39
CA TYR A 5 -28.90 -2.28 2.86
C TYR A 5 -28.19 -2.45 1.51
N THR A 6 -28.41 -1.52 0.59
CA THR A 6 -27.76 -1.54 -0.73
C THR A 6 -26.24 -1.43 -0.60
N SER A 7 -25.75 -0.54 0.26
CA SER A 7 -24.31 -0.40 0.54
C SER A 7 -23.71 -1.70 1.08
N THR A 8 -24.38 -2.36 2.03
CA THR A 8 -23.96 -3.66 2.57
C THR A 8 -23.87 -4.72 1.46
N LEU A 9 -24.88 -4.80 0.58
CA LEU A 9 -24.85 -5.74 -0.54
C LEU A 9 -23.68 -5.49 -1.51
N CYS A 10 -23.32 -4.22 -1.74
CA CYS A 10 -22.17 -3.88 -2.58
C CYS A 10 -20.86 -4.37 -1.96
N VAL A 11 -20.60 -4.04 -0.70
CA VAL A 11 -19.32 -4.35 -0.04
C VAL A 11 -19.14 -5.84 0.30
N SER A 12 -20.22 -6.60 0.33
CA SER A 12 -20.21 -8.07 0.52
C SER A 12 -20.26 -8.86 -0.79
N SER A 13 -20.20 -8.20 -1.95
CA SER A 13 -20.11 -8.90 -3.23
C SER A 13 -18.80 -9.68 -3.36
N GLU A 14 -18.87 -10.94 -3.75
CA GLU A 14 -17.68 -11.79 -4.01
C GLU A 14 -17.31 -11.87 -5.48
N LYS A 15 -18.19 -11.38 -6.37
CA LYS A 15 -18.04 -11.54 -7.83
C LYS A 15 -17.19 -10.44 -8.48
N SER A 16 -16.90 -9.38 -7.74
CA SER A 16 -16.21 -8.20 -8.22
C SER A 16 -15.43 -7.56 -7.08
N PRO A 17 -14.27 -6.93 -7.35
CA PRO A 17 -13.52 -6.17 -6.35
C PRO A 17 -14.38 -5.13 -5.61
N THR A 18 -14.26 -5.10 -4.28
CA THR A 18 -15.10 -4.28 -3.39
C THR A 18 -14.34 -3.19 -2.63
N CYS A 19 -13.01 -3.31 -2.44
CA CYS A 19 -12.23 -2.31 -1.69
C CYS A 19 -12.34 -0.89 -2.29
N GLY A 20 -12.18 -0.74 -3.61
CA GLY A 20 -12.29 0.54 -4.32
C GLY A 20 -13.69 1.18 -4.30
N GLN A 21 -14.72 0.45 -3.83
CA GLN A 21 -16.08 0.97 -3.70
C GLN A 21 -16.34 1.66 -2.37
N ILE A 22 -15.47 1.46 -1.36
CA ILE A 22 -15.74 1.92 0.02
C ILE A 22 -15.83 3.44 0.11
N LEU A 23 -14.89 4.19 -0.47
CA LEU A 23 -14.95 5.66 -0.42
C LEU A 23 -16.14 6.23 -1.20
N PRO A 24 -16.43 5.80 -2.44
CA PRO A 24 -17.64 6.22 -3.15
C PRO A 24 -18.93 5.92 -2.37
N ILE A 25 -19.01 4.74 -1.71
CA ILE A 25 -20.16 4.36 -0.89
C ILE A 25 -20.27 5.26 0.35
N LEU A 26 -19.17 5.52 1.07
CA LEU A 26 -19.15 6.41 2.23
C LEU A 26 -19.63 7.81 1.87
N ARG A 27 -19.19 8.37 0.74
CA ARG A 27 -19.68 9.68 0.24
C ARG A 27 -21.17 9.66 -0.09
N LYS A 28 -21.68 8.58 -0.68
CA LYS A 28 -23.13 8.44 -0.92
C LYS A 28 -23.92 8.37 0.39
N LEU A 29 -23.38 7.70 1.41
CA LEU A 29 -23.99 7.63 2.74
C LEU A 29 -23.97 9.01 3.42
N GLU A 30 -22.86 9.73 3.36
CA GLU A 30 -22.74 11.10 3.87
C GLU A 30 -23.83 12.01 3.31
N LYS A 31 -23.94 12.05 1.97
CA LYS A 31 -24.97 12.84 1.29
C LYS A 31 -26.38 12.44 1.70
N ASN A 32 -26.64 11.15 1.89
CA ASN A 32 -27.96 10.66 2.30
C ASN A 32 -28.30 11.02 3.75
N PHE A 33 -27.32 11.07 4.65
CA PHE A 33 -27.51 11.39 6.06
C PHE A 33 -27.23 12.86 6.38
N THR A 34 -27.00 13.69 5.37
CA THR A 34 -27.02 15.15 5.55
C THR A 34 -28.44 15.58 5.92
N VAL A 35 -28.55 16.43 6.94
CA VAL A 35 -29.83 16.97 7.41
C VAL A 35 -30.37 17.94 6.37
N ASP A 36 -31.64 17.80 6.06
CA ASP A 36 -32.42 18.73 5.24
C ASP A 36 -33.27 19.59 6.17
N GLU A 37 -32.90 20.85 6.36
CA GLU A 37 -33.55 21.74 7.33
C GLU A 37 -35.02 22.04 6.99
N GLU A 38 -35.38 21.92 5.71
CA GLU A 38 -36.71 22.25 5.20
C GLU A 38 -37.59 20.99 5.07
N GLY A 39 -36.97 19.83 4.81
CA GLY A 39 -37.65 18.55 4.58
C GLY A 39 -37.68 17.60 5.79
N ASP A 40 -36.72 17.69 6.72
CA ASP A 40 -36.62 16.74 7.83
C ASP A 40 -37.39 17.19 9.07
N THR A 41 -38.08 16.23 9.70
CA THR A 41 -38.59 16.42 11.07
C THR A 41 -37.46 16.35 12.09
N VAL A 42 -37.66 16.92 13.29
CA VAL A 42 -36.68 16.87 14.40
C VAL A 42 -36.17 15.46 14.68
N LEU A 43 -37.05 14.46 14.65
CA LEU A 43 -36.69 13.05 14.83
C LEU A 43 -35.78 12.54 13.70
N VAL A 44 -36.11 12.86 12.46
CA VAL A 44 -35.33 12.44 11.28
C VAL A 44 -33.95 13.10 11.30
N SER A 45 -33.86 14.40 11.57
CA SER A 45 -32.59 15.12 11.70
C SER A 45 -31.72 14.52 12.79
N SER A 46 -32.30 14.27 13.97
CA SER A 46 -31.62 13.63 15.10
C SER A 46 -31.10 12.24 14.74
N LEU A 47 -31.90 11.43 14.03
CA LEU A 47 -31.51 10.10 13.59
C LEU A 47 -30.38 10.16 12.55
N LYS A 48 -30.49 11.04 11.55
CA LYS A 48 -29.47 11.25 10.51
C LYS A 48 -28.12 11.65 11.14
N GLN A 49 -28.14 12.61 12.07
CA GLN A 49 -26.95 13.05 12.81
C GLN A 49 -26.35 11.92 13.64
N ALA A 50 -27.16 11.14 14.35
CA ALA A 50 -26.68 10.02 15.15
C ALA A 50 -26.03 8.93 14.28
N VAL A 51 -26.64 8.58 13.14
CA VAL A 51 -26.10 7.58 12.21
C VAL A 51 -24.81 8.08 11.57
N TRP A 52 -24.79 9.30 11.03
CA TRP A 52 -23.61 9.85 10.39
C TRP A 52 -22.47 10.08 11.39
N GLY A 53 -22.78 10.61 12.58
CA GLY A 53 -21.78 10.81 13.65
C GLY A 53 -21.14 9.51 14.16
N ASN A 54 -21.75 8.35 13.91
CA ASN A 54 -21.11 7.05 14.13
C ASN A 54 -20.26 6.61 12.92
N LEU A 55 -20.83 6.69 11.71
CA LEU A 55 -20.18 6.22 10.48
C LEU A 55 -18.95 7.04 10.11
N SER A 56 -19.01 8.36 10.29
CA SER A 56 -17.91 9.28 9.95
C SER A 56 -16.65 9.03 10.76
N LYS A 57 -16.73 8.32 11.88
CA LYS A 57 -15.56 7.94 12.70
C LYS A 57 -14.84 6.70 12.17
N ARG A 58 -15.42 5.97 11.22
CA ARG A 58 -14.85 4.76 10.64
C ARG A 58 -13.89 5.13 9.50
N TYR A 59 -12.87 4.30 9.28
CA TYR A 59 -11.89 4.46 8.20
C TYR A 59 -11.07 5.77 8.26
N GLN A 60 -10.88 6.33 9.45
CA GLN A 60 -10.17 7.60 9.67
C GLN A 60 -8.66 7.45 9.92
N THR A 61 -8.17 6.22 10.13
CA THR A 61 -6.74 5.98 10.32
C THR A 61 -5.99 6.18 9.00
N ASP A 62 -4.88 6.93 9.02
CA ASP A 62 -4.10 7.28 7.82
C ASP A 62 -3.76 6.07 6.95
N GLY A 63 -3.30 4.96 7.55
CA GLY A 63 -2.98 3.75 6.80
C GLY A 63 -4.18 3.14 6.07
N ILE A 64 -5.35 3.13 6.70
CA ILE A 64 -6.60 2.66 6.08
C ILE A 64 -7.04 3.65 5.02
N ARG A 65 -6.93 4.95 5.29
CA ARG A 65 -7.34 6.00 4.38
C ARG A 65 -6.54 5.96 3.09
N ASN A 66 -5.22 5.86 3.20
CA ASN A 66 -4.31 5.74 2.06
C ASN A 66 -4.64 4.49 1.22
N LEU A 67 -4.83 3.33 1.87
CA LEU A 67 -5.22 2.09 1.21
C LEU A 67 -6.52 2.26 0.40
N LEU A 68 -7.54 2.85 1.02
CA LEU A 68 -8.84 3.04 0.38
C LEU A 68 -8.80 4.05 -0.77
N GLU A 69 -7.99 5.10 -0.65
CA GLU A 69 -7.77 6.08 -1.72
C GLU A 69 -7.06 5.45 -2.91
N GLU A 70 -6.00 4.68 -2.66
CA GLU A 70 -5.27 3.95 -3.70
C GLU A 70 -6.17 2.92 -4.39
N ALA A 71 -6.93 2.13 -3.61
CA ALA A 71 -7.90 1.18 -4.15
C ALA A 71 -8.98 1.86 -4.99
N THR A 72 -9.46 3.03 -4.55
CA THR A 72 -10.49 3.82 -5.28
C THR A 72 -9.91 4.44 -6.56
N ALA A 73 -8.68 4.94 -6.51
CA ALA A 73 -7.95 5.49 -7.66
C ALA A 73 -7.70 4.41 -8.72
N LEU A 74 -7.32 3.20 -8.30
CA LEU A 74 -7.06 2.06 -9.17
C LEU A 74 -8.33 1.34 -9.64
N ASP A 75 -9.51 1.68 -9.11
CA ASP A 75 -10.78 1.22 -9.67
C ASP A 75 -11.21 2.14 -10.83
N PRO A 76 -11.22 1.68 -12.09
CA PRO A 76 -11.51 2.51 -13.25
C PRO A 76 -12.93 3.11 -13.23
N ARG A 77 -13.84 2.53 -12.44
CA ARG A 77 -15.20 3.04 -12.24
C ARG A 77 -15.22 4.27 -11.34
N PHE A 78 -14.28 4.35 -10.40
CA PHE A 78 -14.31 5.32 -9.30
C PHE A 78 -13.09 6.20 -9.18
N LYS A 79 -12.11 6.12 -10.08
CA LYS A 79 -10.88 6.91 -10.02
C LYS A 79 -11.06 8.43 -9.85
N HIS A 80 -12.19 8.98 -10.28
CA HIS A 80 -12.55 10.40 -10.14
C HIS A 80 -13.13 10.76 -8.76
N HIS A 81 -13.33 9.77 -7.89
CA HIS A 81 -13.77 9.96 -6.51
C HIS A 81 -12.59 10.06 -5.54
N VAL A 82 -11.35 10.27 -6.00
CA VAL A 82 -10.23 10.57 -5.11
C VAL A 82 -9.92 12.06 -5.22
N GLU A 83 -9.95 12.76 -4.09
CA GLU A 83 -9.72 14.20 -4.02
C GLU A 83 -8.25 14.51 -3.76
N ASP A 84 -7.58 13.68 -2.97
CA ASP A 84 -6.15 13.81 -2.69
C ASP A 84 -5.32 13.41 -3.90
N SER A 85 -4.63 14.39 -4.50
CA SER A 85 -3.74 14.16 -5.64
C SER A 85 -2.49 13.36 -5.28
N THR A 86 -2.08 13.35 -4.00
CA THR A 86 -0.88 12.62 -3.56
C THR A 86 -1.05 11.10 -3.66
N VAL A 87 -2.28 10.61 -3.82
CA VAL A 87 -2.57 9.19 -4.11
C VAL A 87 -1.76 8.67 -5.31
N TRP A 88 -1.55 9.50 -6.32
CA TRP A 88 -0.84 9.11 -7.54
C TRP A 88 0.66 8.96 -7.29
N ASP A 89 1.23 9.82 -6.43
CA ASP A 89 2.63 9.71 -6.01
C ASP A 89 2.84 8.43 -5.20
N ARG A 90 1.92 8.08 -4.28
CA ARG A 90 1.98 6.83 -3.51
C ARG A 90 1.85 5.59 -4.40
N ILE A 91 0.94 5.61 -5.38
CA ILE A 91 0.80 4.53 -6.37
C ILE A 91 2.09 4.38 -7.18
N LYS A 92 2.66 5.51 -7.63
CA LYS A 92 3.91 5.52 -8.40
C LYS A 92 5.07 4.96 -7.58
N GLU A 93 5.20 5.35 -6.32
CA GLU A 93 6.21 4.79 -5.41
C GLU A 93 6.08 3.26 -5.30
N LYS A 94 4.85 2.75 -5.15
CA LYS A 94 4.59 1.30 -5.10
C LYS A 94 4.96 0.56 -6.39
N VAL A 95 4.72 1.18 -7.55
CA VAL A 95 5.19 0.66 -8.84
C VAL A 95 6.72 0.55 -8.85
N MET A 96 7.42 1.56 -8.35
CA MET A 96 8.88 1.58 -8.35
C MET A 96 9.48 0.55 -7.37
N VAL A 97 8.89 0.40 -6.19
CA VAL A 97 9.32 -0.60 -5.20
C VAL A 97 9.14 -2.02 -5.73
N GLY A 98 8.00 -2.34 -6.34
CA GLY A 98 7.72 -3.68 -6.88
C GLY A 98 8.77 -4.12 -7.92
N LYS A 99 9.17 -3.22 -8.81
CA LYS A 99 10.18 -3.52 -9.86
C LYS A 99 11.59 -3.71 -9.33
N LEU A 100 11.96 -3.03 -8.24
CA LEU A 100 13.27 -3.24 -7.61
C LEU A 100 13.33 -4.62 -6.94
N THR A 101 12.24 -5.07 -6.32
CA THR A 101 12.17 -6.39 -5.66
C THR A 101 12.14 -7.57 -6.63
N GLU A 102 11.57 -7.42 -7.83
CA GLU A 102 11.58 -8.47 -8.86
C GLU A 102 12.97 -8.71 -9.47
N SER A 103 13.85 -7.71 -9.44
CA SER A 103 15.19 -7.82 -10.02
C SER A 103 16.19 -8.58 -9.14
N GLU A 104 15.82 -8.98 -7.92
CA GLU A 104 16.65 -9.74 -6.97
C GLU A 104 16.33 -11.24 -6.91
N GLN A 105 15.59 -11.81 -7.87
CA GLN A 105 15.36 -13.27 -7.86
C GLN A 105 16.70 -14.04 -7.87
N PRO A 106 16.97 -14.90 -6.85
CA PRO A 106 18.13 -15.77 -6.85
C PRO A 106 18.00 -16.78 -7.98
N THR A 107 19.04 -16.91 -8.79
CA THR A 107 19.21 -18.03 -9.71
C THR A 107 19.16 -19.34 -8.91
N GLU A 108 18.07 -20.09 -9.04
CA GLU A 108 17.99 -21.48 -8.59
C GLU A 108 18.99 -22.33 -9.37
N GLN A 109 20.05 -22.77 -8.70
CA GLN A 109 20.88 -23.92 -9.07
C GLN A 109 21.60 -24.41 -7.81
N ASP A 110 21.03 -25.37 -7.09
CA ASP A 110 21.52 -26.77 -7.06
C ASP A 110 20.81 -27.56 -5.93
N ARG A 111 20.73 -28.87 -6.15
CA ARG A 111 20.05 -29.94 -5.41
C ARG A 111 20.42 -30.06 -3.93
N GLY A 112 19.46 -30.57 -3.15
CA GLY A 112 19.71 -31.33 -1.92
C GLY A 112 18.42 -31.79 -1.26
N GLU A 113 18.21 -33.11 -1.27
CA GLU A 113 17.10 -33.82 -0.61
C GLU A 113 17.16 -33.75 0.93
N ASP A 114 16.00 -34.09 1.52
CA ASP A 114 15.75 -34.61 2.87
C ASP A 114 15.74 -33.63 4.07
N GLY A 115 14.60 -33.65 4.79
CA GLY A 115 14.54 -33.17 6.17
C GLY A 115 13.16 -32.78 6.67
N VAL A 116 12.40 -33.77 7.15
CA VAL A 116 11.14 -33.67 7.89
C VAL A 116 11.13 -32.53 8.92
N THR A 117 10.21 -31.57 8.80
CA THR A 117 9.93 -30.57 9.83
C THR A 117 9.02 -31.17 10.90
N GLN A 118 9.54 -31.38 12.10
CA GLN A 118 8.74 -31.66 13.29
C GLN A 118 8.71 -30.40 14.16
N GLN A 119 7.49 -29.90 14.32
CA GLN A 119 7.03 -28.81 15.15
C GLN A 119 7.39 -29.03 16.63
N GLN A 120 7.99 -28.05 17.29
CA GLN A 120 7.78 -27.84 18.73
C GLN A 120 8.14 -26.44 19.21
N SER A 121 7.36 -26.03 20.19
CA SER A 121 7.07 -24.68 20.66
C SER A 121 7.48 -24.53 22.13
N LEU A 122 7.84 -23.29 22.51
CA LEU A 122 7.77 -22.69 23.87
C LEU A 122 8.70 -23.27 24.95
N THR A 123 9.53 -22.42 25.57
CA THR A 123 9.33 -21.88 26.96
C THR A 123 10.52 -21.05 27.45
N GLN A 124 10.21 -20.17 28.40
CA GLN A 124 11.00 -19.15 29.10
C GLN A 124 11.85 -19.72 30.25
N ARG A 125 12.90 -18.97 30.68
CA ARG A 125 13.34 -18.64 32.08
C ARG A 125 14.82 -18.20 32.08
N GLU A 126 15.15 -16.95 32.43
CA GLU A 126 15.37 -16.33 33.77
C GLU A 126 16.79 -16.55 34.35
N ASN A 127 17.47 -15.40 34.60
CA ASN A 127 18.44 -15.06 35.67
C ASN A 127 19.81 -15.79 35.74
N GLU A 128 20.95 -15.25 36.21
CA GLU A 128 21.37 -14.11 37.05
C GLU A 128 22.87 -13.84 36.72
N GLU A 129 23.30 -12.58 36.55
CA GLU A 129 24.24 -11.81 37.43
C GLU A 129 25.61 -12.44 37.74
N GLU A 130 26.69 -11.71 37.40
CA GLU A 130 27.80 -11.44 38.34
C GLU A 130 28.60 -10.20 37.89
N GLU A 131 29.00 -9.44 38.90
CA GLU A 131 29.49 -8.06 38.94
C GLU A 131 30.94 -8.08 39.48
N ASP A 132 31.85 -7.33 38.85
CA ASP A 132 33.12 -6.84 39.42
C ASP A 132 33.66 -5.82 38.39
N GLY A 133 34.10 -4.59 38.68
CA GLY A 133 34.56 -3.95 39.88
C GLY A 133 35.67 -2.98 39.44
N GLU A 134 35.75 -1.81 40.09
CA GLU A 134 36.84 -0.82 40.08
C GLU A 134 36.72 0.45 39.20
N GLU A 135 36.57 1.56 39.92
CA GLU A 135 36.64 2.97 39.54
C GLU A 135 38.09 3.42 39.26
N SER A 136 38.25 4.43 38.40
CA SER A 136 39.29 5.46 38.53
C SER A 136 38.91 6.68 37.69
N GLU A 137 38.76 7.82 38.36
CA GLU A 137 38.40 9.13 37.81
C GLU A 137 39.60 9.88 37.18
N GLU A 138 39.27 10.60 36.10
CA GLU A 138 39.74 11.93 35.66
C GLU A 138 41.24 12.26 35.46
N GLU A 139 41.60 12.61 34.22
CA GLU A 139 42.27 13.89 33.93
C GLU A 139 41.94 14.39 32.51
N GLN A 140 41.69 15.69 32.42
CA GLN A 140 41.17 16.43 31.26
C GLN A 140 42.27 16.73 30.23
N GLU A 141 41.97 16.59 28.93
CA GLU A 141 42.54 17.48 27.90
C GLU A 141 41.66 17.52 26.62
N GLN A 142 41.61 18.70 26.02
CA GLN A 142 40.76 19.15 24.91
C GLN A 142 40.92 18.36 23.58
N PRO A 143 39.95 18.47 22.63
CA PRO A 143 39.88 17.61 21.47
C PRO A 143 40.91 17.98 20.38
N PRO A 144 41.56 17.01 19.70
CA PRO A 144 42.27 17.30 18.46
C PRO A 144 41.27 17.39 17.28
N PRO A 145 41.37 18.39 16.39
CA PRO A 145 40.57 18.45 15.17
C PRO A 145 41.19 17.48 14.16
N CYS A 146 40.74 16.22 14.16
CA CYS A 146 41.15 15.28 13.11
C CYS A 146 40.23 15.43 11.90
N SER A 147 40.73 16.21 10.94
CA SER A 147 40.30 16.25 9.55
C SER A 147 40.00 14.86 8.99
N SER A 148 38.95 14.81 8.18
CA SER A 148 38.40 13.65 7.48
C SER A 148 39.44 12.61 7.07
N LYS A 149 39.58 11.54 7.86
CA LYS A 149 40.24 10.31 7.40
C LYS A 149 39.36 9.71 6.31
N ARG A 150 39.82 9.80 5.07
CA ARG A 150 39.26 9.02 3.94
C ARG A 150 39.10 7.58 4.41
N ALA A 151 37.89 7.04 4.33
CA ALA A 151 37.66 5.62 4.49
C ALA A 151 38.62 4.89 3.54
N LYS A 152 39.44 3.98 4.07
CA LYS A 152 40.35 3.18 3.25
C LYS A 152 39.46 2.22 2.45
N ILE A 153 39.43 2.40 1.13
CA ILE A 153 38.80 1.45 0.20
C ILE A 153 39.33 0.06 0.55
N THR A 154 38.42 -0.88 0.76
CA THR A 154 38.82 -2.26 1.06
C THR A 154 39.43 -2.90 -0.20
N PRO A 155 40.38 -3.85 -0.08
CA PRO A 155 40.92 -4.54 -1.25
C PRO A 155 39.85 -5.20 -2.13
N LEU A 156 38.70 -5.57 -1.53
CA LEU A 156 37.54 -6.11 -2.22
C LEU A 156 36.83 -5.04 -3.07
N GLU A 157 36.56 -3.86 -2.50
CA GLU A 157 35.98 -2.73 -3.24
C GLU A 157 36.88 -2.28 -4.40
N GLU A 158 38.21 -2.30 -4.22
CA GLU A 158 39.15 -1.97 -5.30
C GLU A 158 39.11 -3.02 -6.43
N LEU A 159 39.00 -4.31 -6.08
CA LEU A 159 38.95 -5.41 -7.04
C LEU A 159 37.68 -5.42 -7.88
N PHE A 160 36.54 -5.00 -7.32
CA PHE A 160 35.23 -4.99 -7.98
C PHE A 160 34.70 -3.60 -8.37
N ALA A 161 35.51 -2.55 -8.23
CA ALA A 161 35.07 -1.16 -8.47
C ALA A 161 34.48 -0.94 -9.87
N ALA A 162 35.02 -1.61 -10.90
CA ALA A 162 34.54 -1.48 -12.27
C ALA A 162 33.18 -2.16 -12.45
N GLU A 163 33.01 -3.38 -11.95
CA GLU A 163 31.78 -4.15 -11.96
C GLU A 163 30.68 -3.44 -11.18
N ASP A 164 30.99 -2.93 -10.00
CA ASP A 164 30.03 -2.20 -9.17
C ASP A 164 29.65 -0.87 -9.81
N SER A 165 30.60 -0.16 -10.46
CA SER A 165 30.27 1.02 -11.26
C SER A 165 29.33 0.71 -12.43
N LEU A 166 29.54 -0.42 -13.12
CA LEU A 166 28.65 -0.87 -14.20
C LEU A 166 27.28 -1.28 -13.67
N LYS A 167 27.21 -2.00 -12.54
CA LYS A 167 25.95 -2.35 -11.86
C LYS A 167 25.18 -1.09 -11.48
N ILE A 168 25.82 -0.09 -10.88
CA ILE A 168 25.18 1.17 -10.49
C ILE A 168 24.65 1.94 -11.71
N LYS A 169 25.42 1.99 -12.81
CA LYS A 169 24.98 2.65 -14.06
C LYS A 169 23.78 1.93 -14.69
N ASN A 170 23.82 0.61 -14.76
CA ASN A 170 22.74 -0.20 -15.32
C ASN A 170 21.48 -0.08 -14.45
N LEU A 171 21.62 -0.14 -13.12
CA LEU A 171 20.52 0.05 -12.19
C LEU A 171 19.91 1.44 -12.33
N SER A 172 20.74 2.49 -12.39
CA SER A 172 20.27 3.88 -12.58
C SER A 172 19.50 4.04 -13.90
N THR A 173 20.00 3.44 -14.99
CA THR A 173 19.36 3.51 -16.31
C THR A 173 18.04 2.75 -16.34
N SER A 174 18.00 1.56 -15.72
CA SER A 174 16.77 0.77 -15.55
C SER A 174 15.72 1.53 -14.73
N THR A 175 16.11 2.09 -13.58
CA THR A 175 15.23 2.90 -12.72
C THR A 175 14.66 4.11 -13.46
N MET A 176 15.48 4.85 -14.23
CA MET A 176 14.99 5.97 -15.05
C MET A 176 14.00 5.50 -16.12
N SER A 177 14.26 4.38 -16.79
CA SER A 177 13.35 3.80 -17.78
C SER A 177 12.00 3.41 -17.16
N THR A 178 12.03 2.74 -16.01
CA THR A 178 10.83 2.33 -15.27
C THR A 178 10.04 3.54 -14.79
N GLN A 179 10.72 4.57 -14.26
CA GLN A 179 10.08 5.81 -13.82
C GLN A 179 9.33 6.50 -14.96
N HIS A 180 9.97 6.64 -16.13
CA HIS A 180 9.33 7.22 -17.32
C HIS A 180 8.15 6.40 -17.81
N GLN A 181 8.22 5.07 -17.70
CA GLN A 181 7.11 4.19 -18.04
C GLN A 181 5.94 4.35 -17.06
N ALA A 182 6.21 4.37 -15.76
CA ALA A 182 5.20 4.58 -14.73
C ALA A 182 4.48 5.91 -14.94
N ASP A 183 5.22 7.00 -15.18
CA ASP A 183 4.65 8.32 -15.48
C ASP A 183 3.72 8.30 -16.69
N ARG A 184 4.14 7.63 -17.76
CA ARG A 184 3.34 7.50 -18.98
C ARG A 184 2.05 6.74 -18.71
N GLU A 185 2.14 5.59 -18.02
CA GLU A 185 0.99 4.75 -17.69
C GLU A 185 -0.01 5.47 -16.79
N LEU A 186 0.48 6.13 -15.72
CA LEU A 186 -0.36 6.92 -14.82
C LEU A 186 -1.10 8.02 -15.57
N LYS A 187 -0.39 8.80 -16.40
CA LYS A 187 -1.00 9.87 -17.19
C LYS A 187 -2.07 9.34 -18.13
N MET A 188 -1.77 8.28 -18.90
CA MET A 188 -2.73 7.64 -19.79
C MET A 188 -3.97 7.11 -19.04
N TYR A 189 -3.79 6.60 -17.82
CA TYR A 189 -4.88 6.10 -17.00
C TYR A 189 -5.73 7.23 -16.43
N GLN A 190 -5.11 8.33 -15.98
CA GLN A 190 -5.81 9.52 -15.48
C GLN A 190 -6.65 10.20 -16.57
N ASP A 191 -6.11 10.33 -17.79
CA ASP A 191 -6.78 10.99 -18.92
C ASP A 191 -7.97 10.19 -19.50
N MET A 192 -8.03 8.89 -19.21
CA MET A 192 -9.09 8.01 -19.71
C MET A 192 -10.43 8.33 -19.01
N PRO A 193 -11.60 8.26 -19.68
CA PRO A 193 -12.89 8.41 -19.00
C PRO A 193 -13.17 7.27 -18.00
N PRO A 194 -13.90 7.50 -16.90
CA PRO A 194 -14.34 6.42 -16.01
C PRO A 194 -15.18 5.36 -16.74
N THR A 195 -15.03 4.10 -16.34
CA THR A 195 -15.82 2.98 -16.88
C THR A 195 -17.19 2.88 -16.21
N MET A 196 -18.07 2.04 -16.74
CA MET A 196 -19.41 1.87 -16.17
C MET A 196 -19.37 1.07 -14.88
N THR A 197 -20.32 1.32 -13.97
CA THR A 197 -20.39 0.60 -12.70
C THR A 197 -20.74 -0.89 -12.86
N SER A 198 -21.29 -1.28 -14.02
CA SER A 198 -21.56 -2.66 -14.41
C SER A 198 -20.31 -3.45 -14.80
N ASP A 199 -19.21 -2.77 -15.11
CA ASP A 199 -17.98 -3.42 -15.56
C ASP A 199 -17.24 -4.03 -14.36
N ASP A 200 -16.50 -5.11 -14.61
CA ASP A 200 -15.60 -5.72 -13.63
C ASP A 200 -14.20 -5.09 -13.72
N PRO A 201 -13.71 -4.40 -12.67
CA PRO A 201 -12.37 -3.83 -12.64
C PRO A 201 -11.26 -4.86 -12.87
N ALA A 202 -11.39 -6.07 -12.33
CA ALA A 202 -10.35 -7.08 -12.45
C ALA A 202 -10.21 -7.54 -13.91
N ALA A 203 -11.33 -7.84 -14.57
CA ALA A 203 -11.35 -8.11 -16.01
C ALA A 203 -10.85 -6.92 -16.84
N TRP A 204 -11.17 -5.69 -16.45
CA TRP A 204 -10.69 -4.49 -17.13
C TRP A 204 -9.16 -4.39 -17.10
N TRP A 205 -8.56 -4.50 -15.91
CA TRP A 205 -7.10 -4.48 -15.75
C TRP A 205 -6.42 -5.63 -16.48
N TRP A 206 -7.03 -6.82 -16.46
CA TRP A 206 -6.52 -7.97 -17.20
C TRP A 206 -6.43 -7.71 -18.70
N ASN A 207 -7.48 -7.13 -19.28
CA ASN A 207 -7.51 -6.78 -20.70
C ASN A 207 -6.55 -5.64 -21.06
N LYS A 208 -6.19 -4.81 -20.08
CA LYS A 208 -5.35 -3.63 -20.25
C LYS A 208 -3.91 -3.80 -19.79
N ARG A 209 -3.53 -4.99 -19.31
CA ARG A 209 -2.16 -5.31 -18.84
C ARG A 209 -1.06 -5.05 -19.86
N THR A 210 -1.34 -5.18 -21.17
CA THR A 210 -0.34 -4.88 -22.21
C THR A 210 -0.16 -3.37 -22.41
N THR A 211 -1.18 -2.59 -22.09
CA THR A 211 -1.16 -1.12 -22.15
C THR A 211 -0.59 -0.52 -20.86
N TYR A 212 -0.90 -1.13 -19.72
CA TYR A 212 -0.48 -0.69 -18.38
C TYR A 212 0.21 -1.82 -17.59
N PRO A 213 1.34 -2.35 -18.06
CA PRO A 213 2.00 -3.48 -17.41
C PRO A 213 2.39 -3.19 -15.96
N LEU A 214 2.87 -1.98 -15.65
CA LEU A 214 3.28 -1.62 -14.29
C LEU A 214 2.08 -1.36 -13.38
N LEU A 215 1.12 -0.58 -13.88
CA LEU A 215 -0.03 -0.17 -13.07
C LEU A 215 -0.99 -1.33 -12.79
N SER A 216 -1.12 -2.28 -13.74
CA SER A 216 -1.98 -3.45 -13.57
C SER A 216 -1.50 -4.37 -12.43
N GLU A 217 -0.18 -4.53 -12.29
CA GLU A 217 0.43 -5.32 -11.21
C GLU A 217 0.05 -4.77 -9.83
N VAL A 218 0.21 -3.45 -9.66
CA VAL A 218 -0.19 -2.75 -8.44
C VAL A 218 -1.70 -2.82 -8.25
N ALA A 219 -2.50 -2.61 -9.30
CA ALA A 219 -3.96 -2.67 -9.21
C ALA A 219 -4.45 -4.02 -8.68
N PHE A 220 -3.91 -5.14 -9.15
CA PHE A 220 -4.32 -6.46 -8.68
C PHE A 220 -4.11 -6.67 -7.18
N SER A 221 -3.11 -6.01 -6.56
CA SER A 221 -2.90 -6.08 -5.11
C SER A 221 -4.02 -5.44 -4.27
N TYR A 222 -4.80 -4.50 -4.83
CA TYR A 222 -5.95 -3.90 -4.17
C TYR A 222 -7.26 -4.59 -4.55
N LEU A 223 -7.36 -5.09 -5.78
CA LEU A 223 -8.59 -5.70 -6.29
C LEU A 223 -8.91 -7.05 -5.61
N CYS A 224 -7.91 -7.72 -5.06
CA CYS A 224 -8.10 -8.94 -4.26
C CYS A 224 -8.55 -8.66 -2.82
N VAL A 225 -8.47 -7.42 -2.34
CA VAL A 225 -8.89 -7.04 -0.99
C VAL A 225 -10.41 -6.99 -0.92
N GLN A 226 -10.99 -7.86 -0.10
CA GLN A 226 -12.42 -7.87 0.17
C GLN A 226 -12.76 -6.84 1.25
N ALA A 227 -13.78 -6.03 1.01
CA ALA A 227 -14.24 -5.03 1.97
C ALA A 227 -15.00 -5.62 3.16
N SER A 228 -15.56 -6.82 3.02
CA SER A 228 -16.33 -7.51 4.05
C SER A 228 -15.75 -8.89 4.33
N SER A 229 -15.76 -9.28 5.61
CA SER A 229 -15.46 -10.65 6.03
C SER A 229 -16.68 -11.58 5.93
N ILE A 230 -17.86 -11.05 5.58
CA ILE A 230 -19.10 -11.81 5.46
C ILE A 230 -19.54 -11.86 3.99
N PRO A 231 -19.63 -13.06 3.40
CA PRO A 231 -20.06 -13.22 2.02
C PRO A 231 -21.54 -12.87 1.87
N ARG A 232 -21.93 -12.38 0.68
CA ARG A 232 -23.31 -11.95 0.39
C ARG A 232 -24.37 -13.01 0.69
N GLY A 233 -24.04 -14.30 0.60
CA GLY A 233 -24.97 -15.40 0.87
C GLY A 233 -25.45 -15.49 2.33
N LEU A 234 -24.81 -14.76 3.25
CA LEU A 234 -25.13 -14.75 4.69
C LEU A 234 -25.81 -13.45 5.16
N ILE A 235 -26.19 -12.53 4.24
CA ILE A 235 -26.79 -11.21 4.51
C ILE A 235 -28.17 -11.12 3.86
#